data_AF-A0A959IBN8-F1
#
_entry.id   AF-A0A959IBN8-F1
#
_cell.length_a   1.000
_cell.length_b   1.000
_cell.length_c   1.000
_cell.angle_alpha   90.00
_cell.angle_beta   90.00
_cell.angle_gamma   90.00
#
_symmetry.space_group_name_H-M   'P 1'
#
loop_
_entity.id
_entity.type
_entity.pdbx_description
1 polymer ?
#
loop_
_entity_poly.entity_id
_entity_poly.type
_entity_poly.pdbx_seq_one_letter_code
_entity_poly.pdbx_strand_id
1 'polypeptide(L)'
;SIANDGKGGWKMNTLEGIRPFESSDPDSKRIFWSDGGVHQNITHAVHPDPISGMHCWHQRVRIEKAGPNDRYGDIFVDTERSFENYKEWLAMTRPAPGPDGLRRPL
;
A
#
# COMPACT_ATOMS: atom_id res chain seq x y z
N SER A 1 4.05 -1.58 15.74
CA SER A 1 3.62 -2.98 15.99
C SER A 1 2.77 -3.43 14.82
N ILE A 2 2.67 -4.73 14.58
CA ILE A 2 1.84 -5.31 13.53
C ILE A 2 0.94 -6.36 14.20
N ALA A 3 -0.36 -6.32 13.91
CA ALA A 3 -1.35 -7.25 14.44
C ALA A 3 -2.28 -7.74 13.31
N ASN A 4 -2.67 -9.02 13.39
CA ASN A 4 -3.63 -9.66 12.49
C ASN A 4 -4.89 -10.02 13.28
N ASP A 5 -6.07 -9.79 12.71
CA ASP A 5 -7.37 -10.03 13.37
C ASP A 5 -7.97 -11.43 13.13
N GLY A 6 -7.29 -12.27 12.35
CA GLY A 6 -7.70 -13.61 11.94
C GLY A 6 -8.71 -13.64 10.78
N LYS A 7 -9.04 -12.49 10.20
CA LYS A 7 -10.09 -12.31 9.18
C LYS A 7 -9.60 -11.49 7.98
N GLY A 8 -8.31 -11.58 7.67
CA GLY A 8 -7.67 -10.82 6.60
C GLY A 8 -7.25 -9.40 6.96
N GLY A 9 -7.66 -8.88 8.13
CA GLY A 9 -7.34 -7.55 8.61
C GLY A 9 -5.97 -7.47 9.28
N TRP A 10 -5.21 -6.44 8.90
CA TRP A 10 -3.90 -6.13 9.44
C TRP A 10 -3.89 -4.70 9.98
N LYS A 11 -3.51 -4.54 11.24
CA LYS A 11 -3.28 -3.23 11.86
C LYS A 11 -1.80 -3.02 12.13
N MET A 12 -1.28 -1.90 11.65
CA MET A 12 0.07 -1.44 11.91
C MET A 12 0.01 -0.14 12.69
N ASN A 13 0.69 -0.07 13.82
CA ASN A 13 0.83 1.16 14.59
C ASN A 13 2.28 1.63 14.59
N THR A 14 2.48 2.92 14.38
CA THR A 14 3.80 3.55 14.52
C THR A 14 4.22 3.50 15.99
N LEU A 15 5.42 2.95 16.27
CA LEU A 15 5.94 2.86 17.64
C LEU A 15 6.79 4.07 18.01
N GLU A 16 7.70 4.43 17.12
CA GLU A 16 8.58 5.60 17.24
C GLU A 16 8.65 6.30 15.88
N GLY A 17 8.73 7.62 15.91
CA GLY A 17 8.99 8.43 14.72
C GLY A 17 10.47 8.48 14.36
N ILE A 18 10.78 9.17 13.27
CA ILE A 18 12.15 9.36 12.80
C ILE A 18 12.88 10.34 13.74
N ARG A 19 14.10 9.95 14.15
CA ARG A 19 14.99 10.78 14.98
C ARG A 19 16.45 10.45 14.68
N PRO A 20 17.38 11.39 14.94
CA PRO A 20 18.81 11.07 14.99
C PRO A 20 19.11 9.85 15.85
N PHE A 21 20.03 9.02 15.39
CA PHE A 21 20.53 7.89 16.16
C PHE A 21 22.02 7.66 15.93
N GLU A 22 22.65 7.02 16.90
CA GLU A 22 24.06 6.62 16.84
C GLU A 22 24.23 5.40 15.94
N SER A 23 25.15 5.46 14.98
CA SER A 23 25.51 4.33 14.11
C SER A 23 26.95 4.50 13.58
N SER A 24 27.45 3.52 12.83
CA SER A 24 28.73 3.62 12.11
C SER A 24 28.70 4.65 10.97
N ASP A 25 27.51 5.02 10.49
CA ASP A 25 27.32 6.05 9.49
C ASP A 25 27.13 7.42 10.20
N PRO A 26 28.08 8.37 10.03
CA PRO A 26 27.99 9.69 10.66
C PRO A 26 26.74 10.49 10.25
N ASP A 27 26.11 10.16 9.12
CA ASP A 27 24.90 10.85 8.66
C ASP A 27 23.65 10.44 9.45
N SER A 28 23.67 9.31 10.17
CA SER A 28 22.53 8.89 11.03
C SER A 28 22.20 9.90 12.13
N LYS A 29 23.18 10.70 12.57
CA LYS A 29 22.99 11.78 13.55
C LYS A 29 22.45 13.08 12.94
N ARG A 30 22.49 13.20 11.61
CA ARG A 30 22.14 14.43 10.87
C ARG A 30 20.68 14.45 10.41
N ILE A 31 19.90 13.41 10.73
CA ILE A 31 18.47 13.35 10.46
C ILE A 31 17.78 14.55 11.13
N PHE A 32 17.26 15.49 10.35
CA PHE A 32 16.65 16.72 10.86
C PHE A 32 15.13 16.80 10.60
N TRP A 33 14.58 15.82 9.88
CA TRP A 33 13.14 15.70 9.66
C TRP A 33 12.52 14.76 10.68
N SER A 34 11.27 15.04 11.05
CA SER A 34 10.50 14.27 12.03
C SER A 34 9.55 13.25 11.40
N ASP A 35 9.32 13.35 10.09
CA ASP A 35 8.33 12.55 9.37
C ASP A 35 9.00 11.48 8.51
N GLY A 36 8.70 10.21 8.79
CA GLY A 36 9.17 9.07 8.00
C GLY A 36 8.37 8.83 6.73
N GLY A 37 7.32 9.62 6.50
CA GLY A 37 6.33 9.36 5.48
C GLY A 37 5.34 8.28 5.90
N VAL A 38 4.29 8.14 5.08
CA VAL A 38 3.28 7.09 5.23
C VAL A 38 3.40 6.09 4.09
N HIS A 39 3.18 4.81 4.39
CA HIS A 39 3.20 3.74 3.38
C HIS A 39 1.96 3.82 2.50
N GLN A 40 1.98 4.67 1.47
CA GLN A 40 0.84 4.85 0.57
C GLN A 40 0.48 3.56 -0.17
N ASN A 41 1.45 2.74 -0.54
CA ASN A 41 1.15 1.54 -1.35
C ASN A 41 0.34 0.50 -0.58
N ILE A 42 0.54 0.37 0.74
CA ILE A 42 -0.11 -0.67 1.53
C ILE A 42 -1.57 -0.32 1.85
N THR A 43 -1.94 0.97 1.81
CA THR A 43 -3.31 1.44 2.08
C THR A 43 -4.25 1.32 0.88
N HIS A 44 -3.74 0.94 -0.29
CA HIS A 44 -4.54 0.80 -1.51
C HIS A 44 -4.63 -0.67 -1.92
N ALA A 45 -5.81 -1.08 -2.35
CA ALA A 45 -5.98 -2.41 -2.93
C ALA A 45 -5.29 -2.51 -4.31
N VAL A 46 -5.17 -3.73 -4.83
CA VAL A 46 -4.57 -3.96 -6.15
C VAL A 46 -5.66 -3.88 -7.22
N HIS A 47 -5.51 -2.97 -8.20
CA HIS A 47 -6.50 -2.76 -9.26
C HIS A 47 -5.84 -2.83 -10.63
N PRO A 48 -5.88 -3.98 -11.31
CA PRO A 48 -5.43 -4.09 -12.69
C PRO A 48 -6.36 -3.30 -13.62
N ASP A 49 -5.82 -2.46 -14.50
CA ASP A 49 -6.64 -1.73 -15.46
C ASP A 49 -7.40 -2.73 -16.39
N PRO A 50 -8.68 -2.48 -16.71
CA PRO A 50 -9.50 -3.41 -17.51
C PRO A 50 -9.00 -3.68 -18.94
N ILE A 51 -7.98 -2.98 -19.43
CA ILE A 51 -7.48 -3.19 -20.79
C ILE A 51 -6.23 -4.06 -20.74
N SER A 52 -5.23 -3.68 -19.95
CA SER A 52 -3.91 -4.30 -19.96
C SER A 52 -3.57 -5.14 -18.74
N GLY A 53 -4.36 -5.04 -17.69
CA GLY A 53 -4.07 -5.68 -16.41
C GLY A 53 -2.94 -5.03 -15.61
N MET A 54 -2.47 -3.84 -16.00
CA MET A 54 -1.45 -3.09 -15.28
C MET A 54 -2.03 -2.42 -14.04
N HIS A 55 -1.26 -2.36 -12.96
CA HIS A 55 -1.71 -1.74 -11.72
C HIS A 55 -2.03 -0.25 -11.89
N CYS A 56 -3.26 0.15 -11.54
CA CYS A 56 -3.72 1.52 -11.54
C CYS A 56 -3.46 2.20 -10.20
N TRP A 57 -2.65 3.27 -10.22
CA TRP A 57 -2.32 4.05 -9.04
C TRP A 57 -3.39 5.07 -8.63
N HIS A 58 -4.28 5.46 -9.55
CA HIS A 58 -5.31 6.46 -9.25
C HIS A 58 -6.48 5.84 -8.49
N GLN A 59 -6.64 6.21 -7.22
CA GLN A 59 -7.64 5.65 -6.33
C GLN A 59 -8.59 6.70 -5.79
N ARG A 60 -9.89 6.39 -5.79
CA ARG A 60 -10.89 7.19 -5.11
C ARG A 60 -10.83 6.90 -3.62
N VAL A 61 -10.63 7.93 -2.82
CA VAL A 61 -10.62 7.84 -1.35
C VAL A 61 -11.77 8.65 -0.73
N ARG A 62 -12.15 8.28 0.49
CA ARG A 62 -13.01 9.09 1.37
C ARG A 62 -12.12 9.66 2.46
N ILE A 63 -12.28 10.96 2.74
CA ILE A 63 -11.54 11.67 3.78
C ILE A 63 -12.51 12.06 4.88
N GLU A 64 -12.10 11.93 6.12
CA GLU A 64 -12.82 12.38 7.31
C GLU A 64 -11.86 13.01 8.33
N LYS A 65 -12.42 13.66 9.36
CA LYS A 65 -11.59 14.16 10.48
C LYS A 65 -11.13 12.97 11.31
N ALA A 66 -9.86 12.97 11.72
CA ALA A 66 -9.32 11.96 12.63
C ALA A 66 -10.14 11.90 13.93
N GLY A 67 -10.47 10.68 14.35
CA GLY A 67 -11.16 10.38 15.60
C GLY A 67 -10.22 10.38 16.81
N PRO A 68 -10.77 10.27 18.04
CA PRO A 68 -9.99 10.31 19.28
C PRO A 68 -9.02 9.13 19.45
N ASN A 69 -9.20 8.05 18.69
CA ASN A 69 -8.37 6.83 18.76
C ASN A 69 -7.39 6.71 17.59
N ASP A 70 -7.45 7.61 16.61
CA ASP A 70 -6.54 7.60 15.47
C ASP A 70 -5.21 8.21 15.87
N ARG A 71 -4.12 7.56 15.45
CA ARG A 71 -2.75 8.05 15.68
C ARG A 71 -2.06 8.26 14.35
N TYR A 72 -1.14 9.23 14.32
CA TYR A 72 -0.38 9.52 13.12
C TYR A 72 0.41 8.29 12.65
N GLY A 73 0.24 7.93 11.38
CA GLY A 73 0.89 6.79 10.75
C GLY A 73 0.29 5.42 11.09
N ASP A 74 -0.79 5.35 11.88
CA ASP A 74 -1.54 4.10 12.02
C ASP A 74 -2.17 3.72 10.69
N ILE A 75 -2.07 2.43 10.35
CA ILE A 75 -2.55 1.87 9.10
C ILE A 75 -3.40 0.65 9.41
N PHE A 76 -4.52 0.52 8.71
CA PHE A 76 -5.33 -0.69 8.68
C PHE A 76 -5.55 -1.12 7.23
N VAL A 77 -5.38 -2.41 6.96
CA VAL A 77 -5.54 -3.00 5.63
C VAL A 77 -6.27 -4.31 5.74
N ASP A 78 -7.28 -4.49 4.89
CA ASP A 78 -7.96 -5.76 4.70
C ASP A 78 -7.42 -6.44 3.43
N THR A 79 -6.61 -7.47 3.64
CA THR A 79 -5.94 -8.20 2.54
C THR A 79 -6.90 -9.10 1.76
N GLU A 80 -7.96 -9.59 2.39
CA GLU A 80 -8.99 -10.40 1.71
C GLU A 80 -9.80 -9.52 0.76
N ARG A 81 -10.30 -8.38 1.24
CA ARG A 81 -11.04 -7.42 0.41
C ARG A 81 -10.19 -6.83 -0.71
N SER A 82 -8.90 -6.59 -0.44
CA SER A 82 -7.95 -6.17 -1.48
C SER A 82 -7.84 -7.20 -2.60
N PHE A 83 -7.79 -8.49 -2.24
CA PHE A 83 -7.68 -9.58 -3.21
C PHE A 83 -8.99 -9.84 -3.96
N GLU A 84 -10.15 -9.67 -3.31
CA GLU A 84 -11.45 -9.70 -3.98
C GLU A 84 -11.55 -8.61 -5.05
N ASN A 85 -11.16 -7.38 -4.72
CA ASN A 85 -11.15 -6.26 -5.66
C ASN A 85 -10.17 -6.54 -6.83
N TYR A 86 -8.99 -7.08 -6.54
CA TYR A 86 -8.05 -7.53 -7.57
C TYR A 86 -8.70 -8.52 -8.55
N LYS A 87 -9.39 -9.54 -8.04
CA LYS A 87 -10.05 -10.56 -8.89
C LYS A 87 -11.17 -9.97 -9.73
N GLU A 88 -11.98 -9.09 -9.16
CA GLU A 88 -13.06 -8.40 -9.89
C GLU A 88 -12.49 -7.62 -11.08
N TRP A 89 -11.42 -6.85 -10.83
CA TRP A 89 -10.77 -6.07 -11.89
C TRP A 89 -10.01 -6.93 -12.89
N LEU A 90 -9.35 -7.99 -12.43
CA LEU A 90 -8.63 -8.93 -13.29
C LEU A 90 -9.58 -9.58 -14.31
N ALA A 91 -10.79 -9.92 -13.89
CA ALA A 91 -11.80 -10.51 -14.77
C ALA A 91 -12.23 -9.58 -15.92
N MET A 92 -11.99 -8.27 -15.80
CA MET A 92 -12.28 -7.30 -16.86
C MET A 92 -11.14 -7.14 -17.88
N THR A 93 -9.95 -7.64 -17.56
CA THR A 93 -8.72 -7.46 -18.36
C THR A 93 -8.79 -8.19 -19.70
N ARG A 94 -8.01 -7.71 -20.68
CA ARG A 94 -7.97 -8.30 -22.03
C ARG A 94 -6.57 -8.81 -22.35
N PRO A 95 -6.44 -9.91 -23.11
CA PRO A 95 -5.17 -10.33 -23.65
C PRO A 95 -4.51 -9.22 -24.47
N ALA A 96 -3.18 -9.22 -24.50
CA ALA A 96 -2.43 -8.29 -25.33
C ALA A 96 -2.53 -8.65 -26.82
N PRO A 97 -2.26 -7.70 -27.74
CA PRO A 97 -2.47 -7.92 -29.17
C PRO A 97 -1.40 -8.79 -29.86
N GLY A 98 -0.33 -9.18 -29.17
CA GLY A 98 0.73 -10.00 -29.75
C GLY A 98 0.40 -11.49 -29.75
N PRO A 99 1.26 -12.33 -30.37
CA PRO A 99 1.12 -13.78 -30.36
C PRO A 99 0.89 -14.32 -28.95
N ASP A 100 0.03 -15.33 -28.84
CA ASP A 100 -0.34 -15.98 -27.57
C ASP A 100 -0.89 -15.03 -26.50
N GLY A 101 -1.40 -13.86 -26.89
CA GLY A 101 -1.99 -12.88 -25.96
C GLY A 101 -0.96 -12.08 -25.18
N LEU A 102 0.29 -12.00 -25.64
CA LEU A 102 1.39 -11.31 -24.96
C LEU A 102 1.71 -9.95 -25.59
N ARG A 103 2.21 -9.00 -24.78
CA ARG A 103 2.73 -7.71 -25.30
C ARG A 103 4.12 -7.86 -25.91
N ARG A 104 4.84 -8.91 -25.52
CA ARG A 104 6.19 -9.24 -25.98
C ARG A 104 6.28 -10.75 -26.19
N PRO A 105 6.95 -11.23 -27.26
CA PRO A 105 7.25 -12.65 -27.42
C PRO A 105 8.04 -13.19 -26.21
N LEU A 106 7.91 -14.49 -25.94
CA LEU A 106 8.71 -15.22 -24.95
C LEU A 106 10.13 -15.46 -25.42
#